data_AF-A0A497D891-F1
#
_entry.id   AF-A0A497D891-F1
#
_cell.length_a   1.000
_cell.length_b   1.000
_cell.length_c   1.000
_cell.angle_alpha   90.00
_cell.angle_beta   90.00
_cell.angle_gamma   90.00
#
_symmetry.space_group_name_H-M   'P 1'
#
loop_
_entity.id
_entity.type
_entity.pdbx_description
1 polymer ?
#
loop_
_entity_poly.entity_id
_entity_poly.type
_entity_poly.pdbx_seq_one_letter_code
_entity_poly.pdbx_strand_id
1 'polypeptide(L)'
;MALQGKEVVRAGFENTIELQTFPVNDKKLYVSIKRRRWKEKGKNDKTYHNQYSLHRPGMKTTKEFGDFLKEELGLLPDEFNKFWEVPSD
;
A
#
# COMPACT_ATOMS: atom_id res chain seq x y z
N MET A 1 7.89 6.68 -12.78
CA MET A 1 7.70 5.21 -12.73
C MET A 1 8.92 4.50 -13.33
N ALA A 2 9.60 3.62 -12.59
CA ALA A 2 10.93 3.09 -12.96
C ALA A 2 11.00 2.22 -14.25
N LEU A 3 9.87 1.74 -14.76
CA LEU A 3 9.79 0.85 -15.93
C LEU A 3 8.99 1.45 -17.11
N GLN A 4 8.69 2.75 -17.08
CA GLN A 4 7.91 3.37 -18.13
C GLN A 4 8.69 3.40 -19.46
N GLY A 5 8.03 3.01 -20.55
CA GLY A 5 8.63 2.96 -21.90
C GLY A 5 9.58 1.78 -22.16
N LYS A 6 9.65 0.80 -21.25
CA LYS A 6 10.52 -0.38 -21.37
C LYS A 6 9.70 -1.65 -21.61
N GLU A 7 10.25 -2.62 -22.35
CA GLU A 7 9.68 -3.95 -22.41
C GLU A 7 9.86 -4.68 -21.06
N VAL A 8 8.75 -5.15 -20.49
CA VAL A 8 8.73 -5.78 -19.16
C VAL A 8 8.26 -7.23 -19.22
N VAL A 9 8.85 -8.06 -18.37
CA VAL A 9 8.49 -9.47 -18.20
C VAL A 9 8.08 -9.75 -16.75
N ARG A 10 7.22 -10.77 -16.58
CA ARG A 10 6.73 -11.17 -15.25
C ARG A 10 7.84 -11.89 -14.50
N ALA A 11 8.10 -11.49 -13.26
CA ALA A 11 9.17 -12.06 -12.42
C ALA A 11 8.64 -12.70 -11.13
N GLY A 12 7.43 -13.30 -11.21
CA GLY A 12 6.78 -13.93 -10.07
C GLY A 12 6.21 -12.91 -9.06
N PHE A 13 6.31 -13.23 -7.78
CA PHE A 13 5.76 -12.45 -6.66
C PHE A 13 6.79 -12.30 -5.54
N GLU A 14 6.62 -11.27 -4.71
CA GLU A 14 7.29 -11.12 -3.41
C GLU A 14 6.76 -12.13 -2.38
N ASN A 15 7.37 -12.11 -1.20
CA ASN A 15 6.88 -12.86 -0.04
C ASN A 15 5.41 -12.56 0.26
N THR A 16 4.68 -13.61 0.63
CA THR A 16 3.26 -13.52 0.94
C THR A 16 3.09 -12.97 2.35
N ILE A 17 2.14 -12.06 2.52
CA ILE A 17 1.68 -11.61 3.83
C ILE A 17 0.28 -12.17 4.01
N GLU A 18 0.03 -12.84 5.14
CA GLU A 18 -1.29 -13.34 5.50
C GLU A 18 -1.91 -12.45 6.56
N LEU A 19 -3.16 -12.04 6.35
CA LEU A 19 -3.93 -11.22 7.28
C LEU A 19 -5.19 -11.97 7.67
N GLN A 20 -5.49 -12.02 8.96
CA GLN A 20 -6.80 -12.44 9.40
C GLN A 20 -7.79 -11.28 9.26
N THR A 21 -8.99 -11.57 8.75
CA THR A 21 -10.06 -10.58 8.61
C THR A 21 -11.30 -11.02 9.41
N PHE A 22 -12.37 -10.22 9.33
CA PHE A 22 -13.65 -10.56 9.93
C PHE A 22 -14.13 -11.94 9.45
N PRO A 23 -14.67 -12.77 10.35
CA PRO A 23 -15.16 -14.08 9.97
C PRO A 23 -16.32 -13.95 8.97
N VAL A 24 -16.39 -14.90 8.04
CA VAL A 24 -17.50 -15.02 7.09
C VAL A 24 -18.18 -16.36 7.36
N ASN A 25 -19.49 -16.33 7.63
CA ASN A 25 -20.29 -17.51 7.97
C ASN A 25 -19.69 -18.32 9.13
N ASP A 26 -19.31 -17.64 10.22
CA ASP A 26 -18.69 -18.24 11.42
C ASP A 26 -17.39 -19.02 11.17
N LYS A 27 -16.75 -18.82 10.01
CA LYS A 27 -15.46 -19.41 9.67
C LYS A 27 -14.36 -18.36 9.74
N LYS A 28 -13.19 -18.77 10.28
CA LYS A 28 -11.98 -17.95 10.23
C LYS A 28 -11.62 -17.68 8.78
N LEU A 29 -11.47 -16.41 8.43
CA LEU A 29 -11.09 -15.98 7.09
C LEU A 29 -9.69 -15.36 7.12
N TYR A 30 -8.85 -15.82 6.20
CA TYR A 30 -7.49 -15.31 6.00
C TYR A 30 -7.36 -14.79 4.56
N VAL A 31 -6.70 -13.64 4.42
CA VAL A 31 -6.41 -12.99 3.14
C VAL A 31 -4.90 -13.04 2.93
N SER A 32 -4.46 -13.78 1.91
CA SER A 32 -3.06 -13.84 1.51
C SER A 32 -2.76 -12.81 0.43
N ILE A 33 -1.99 -11.78 0.78
CA ILE A 33 -1.59 -10.70 -0.11
C ILE A 33 -0.20 -11.02 -0.69
N LYS A 34 -0.10 -10.97 -2.02
CA LYS A 34 1.17 -11.15 -2.76
C LYS A 34 1.39 -9.95 -3.68
N ARG A 35 2.58 -9.36 -3.63
CA ARG A 35 2.95 -8.25 -4.53
C ARG A 35 3.61 -8.79 -5.79
N ARG A 36 3.13 -8.36 -6.95
CA ARG A 36 3.70 -8.75 -8.25
C ARG A 36 5.09 -8.14 -8.42
N ARG A 37 6.03 -8.94 -8.93
CA ARG A 37 7.35 -8.49 -9.36
C ARG A 37 7.46 -8.44 -10.88
N TRP A 38 8.21 -7.45 -11.36
CA TRP A 38 8.50 -7.19 -12.76
C TRP A 38 10.00 -7.09 -12.99
N LYS A 39 10.44 -7.41 -14.20
CA LYS A 39 11.82 -7.23 -14.68
C LYS A 39 11.81 -6.58 -16.06
N GLU A 40 12.85 -5.84 -16.37
CA GLU A 40 13.12 -5.36 -17.73
C GLU A 40 13.57 -6.55 -18.58
N LYS A 41 13.01 -6.70 -19.79
CA LYS A 41 13.35 -7.83 -20.67
C LYS A 41 14.84 -7.79 -21.01
N GLY A 42 15.53 -8.92 -20.81
CA GLY A 42 16.97 -9.04 -21.07
C GLY A 42 17.88 -8.57 -19.92
N LYS A 43 17.35 -8.03 -18.81
CA LYS A 43 18.13 -7.70 -17.60
C LYS A 43 17.67 -8.55 -16.42
N ASN A 44 18.57 -9.35 -15.86
CA ASN A 44 18.23 -10.30 -14.81
C ASN A 44 18.42 -9.77 -13.38
N ASP A 45 19.20 -8.71 -13.21
CA ASP A 45 19.74 -8.33 -11.88
C ASP A 45 18.79 -7.50 -11.03
N LYS A 46 17.83 -6.80 -11.64
CA LYS A 46 16.94 -5.87 -10.90
C LYS A 46 15.48 -6.25 -11.06
N THR A 47 14.81 -6.45 -9.93
CA THR A 47 13.35 -6.61 -9.85
C THR A 47 12.70 -5.32 -9.40
N TYR A 48 11.48 -5.11 -9.85
CA TYR A 48 10.67 -3.96 -9.53
C TYR A 48 9.30 -4.41 -9.04
N HIS A 49 8.73 -3.64 -8.13
CA HIS A 49 7.37 -3.81 -7.63
C HIS A 49 6.75 -2.44 -7.40
N ASN A 50 5.43 -2.36 -7.35
CA ASN A 50 4.74 -1.11 -7.06
C ASN A 50 4.86 -0.76 -5.58
N GLN A 51 5.29 0.45 -5.26
CA GLN A 51 5.23 1.01 -3.91
C GLN A 51 3.91 1.76 -3.72
N TYR A 52 3.32 1.65 -2.52
CA TYR A 52 2.04 2.27 -2.19
C TYR A 52 2.20 3.04 -0.87
N SER A 53 1.79 4.31 -0.86
CA SER A 53 1.71 5.14 0.36
C SER A 53 0.26 5.13 0.85
N LEU A 54 -0.10 4.11 1.63
CA LEU A 54 -1.48 3.89 2.08
C LEU A 54 -1.84 4.62 3.38
N HIS A 55 -0.85 4.97 4.20
CA HIS A 55 -1.03 5.62 5.50
C HIS A 55 -0.08 6.81 5.62
N ARG A 56 -0.42 7.75 6.51
CA ARG A 56 0.51 8.82 6.92
C ARG A 56 1.53 8.24 7.90
N PRO A 57 2.76 8.78 7.97
CA PRO A 57 3.75 8.33 8.95
C PRO A 57 3.17 8.33 10.38
N GLY A 58 3.40 7.25 11.13
CA GLY A 58 2.89 7.09 12.49
C GLY A 58 1.43 6.65 12.60
N MET A 59 0.66 6.63 11.50
CA MET A 59 -0.73 6.15 11.50
C MET A 59 -0.82 4.68 11.09
N LYS A 60 -1.68 3.91 11.77
CA LYS A 60 -1.96 2.49 11.43
C LYS A 60 -3.21 2.32 10.54
N THR A 61 -3.85 3.41 10.16
CA THR A 61 -5.05 3.44 9.32
C THR A 61 -4.73 4.00 7.95
N THR A 62 -5.57 3.71 6.95
CA THR A 62 -5.45 4.36 5.65
C THR A 62 -5.65 5.87 5.79
N LYS A 63 -5.12 6.65 4.84
CA LYS A 63 -5.27 8.12 4.87
C LYS A 63 -6.74 8.51 4.96
N GLU A 64 -7.56 7.90 4.11
CA GLU A 64 -8.98 8.16 3.97
C GLU A 64 -9.76 7.76 5.22
N PHE A 65 -9.45 6.59 5.81
CA PHE A 65 -10.12 6.16 7.04
C PHE A 65 -9.74 7.04 8.24
N GLY A 66 -8.48 7.48 8.30
CA GLY A 66 -8.03 8.43 9.31
C GLY A 66 -8.68 9.81 9.18
N ASP A 67 -8.91 10.28 7.95
CA ASP A 67 -9.58 11.55 7.70
C ASP A 67 -11.07 11.46 8.04
N PHE A 68 -11.74 10.38 7.61
CA PHE A 68 -13.12 10.09 7.97
C PHE A 68 -13.35 10.14 9.49
N LEU A 69 -12.48 9.50 10.28
CA LEU A 69 -12.60 9.51 11.75
C LEU A 69 -12.41 10.90 12.36
N LYS A 70 -11.58 11.76 11.76
CA LYS A 70 -11.39 13.14 12.24
C LYS A 70 -12.61 13.99 11.97
N GLU A 71 -13.15 13.89 10.76
CA GLU A 71 -14.38 14.57 10.35
C GLU A 71 -15.54 14.21 11.28
N GLU A 72 -15.77 12.91 11.52
CA GLU A 72 -16.84 12.43 12.39
C GLU A 72 -16.69 12.91 13.85
N LEU A 73 -15.45 13.10 14.31
CA LEU A 73 -15.14 13.60 15.65
C LEU A 73 -15.09 15.14 15.72
N GLY A 74 -15.44 15.86 14.65
CA GLY A 74 -15.42 17.32 14.59
C GLY A 74 -14.00 17.93 14.62
N LEU A 75 -12.98 17.12 14.34
CA LEU A 75 -11.60 17.57 14.20
C LEU A 75 -11.38 18.03 12.76
N LEU A 76 -11.04 19.29 12.55
CA LEU A 76 -10.69 19.82 11.22
C LEU A 76 -9.48 19.05 10.65
N PRO A 77 -9.68 18.20 9.62
CA PRO A 77 -8.61 17.33 9.14
C PRO A 77 -7.43 18.14 8.59
N ASP A 78 -7.72 19.26 7.93
CA ASP A 78 -6.72 20.09 7.23
C ASP A 78 -5.68 20.71 8.17
N GLU A 79 -6.07 21.14 9.36
CA GLU A 79 -5.12 21.72 10.33
C GLU A 79 -4.24 20.65 10.96
N PHE A 80 -4.81 19.50 11.29
CA PHE A 80 -4.07 18.38 11.87
C PHE A 80 -3.15 17.71 10.84
N ASN A 81 -3.58 17.60 9.60
CA ASN A 81 -2.85 16.91 8.54
C ASN A 81 -1.59 17.68 8.12
N LYS A 82 -1.55 19.01 8.25
CA LYS A 82 -0.35 19.85 7.99
C LYS A 82 0.90 19.40 8.75
N PHE A 83 0.76 18.81 9.95
CA PHE A 83 1.90 18.30 10.73
C PHE A 83 2.52 17.03 10.14
N TRP A 84 1.78 16.30 9.32
CA TRP A 84 2.13 14.97 8.81
C TRP A 84 2.29 14.93 7.30
N GLU A 85 2.12 16.07 6.63
CA GLU A 85 2.52 16.25 5.23
C GLU A 85 4.04 16.27 5.16
N VAL A 86 4.61 15.10 4.90
CA VAL A 86 6.00 15.00 4.45
C VAL A 86 6.04 15.50 3.01
N PRO A 87 6.95 16.42 2.63
CA PRO A 87 7.13 16.81 1.24
C PRO A 87 7.30 15.55 0.38
N SER A 88 6.57 15.45 -0.73
CA SER A 88 6.84 14.39 -1.69
C SER A 88 8.15 14.71 -2.40
N ASP A 89 9.19 13.92 -2.14
CA ASP A 89 10.39 13.87 -2.99
C ASP A 89 10.04 13.35 -4.40
#